data_AF-A0A834YWL7-F1
#
_entry.id   AF-A0A834YWL7-F1
#
_cell.length_a   1.000
_cell.length_b   1.000
_cell.length_c   1.000
_cell.angle_alpha   90.00
_cell.angle_beta   90.00
_cell.angle_gamma   90.00
#
_symmetry.space_group_name_H-M   'P 1'
#
loop_
_entity.id
_entity.type
_entity.pdbx_description
1 polymer ?
#
loop_
_entity_poly.entity_id
_entity_poly.type
_entity_poly.pdbx_seq_one_letter_code
_entity_poly.pdbx_strand_id
1 'polypeptide(L)'
;MDSPNANRISGGIPSCHVVAMPYPGRGHINPMMNVCKLLASKVPHILITFVVTEEWLGFIRSDPTPTNIRLRSIPNVIPPELVRGADIPGFVEAAMTKMQDPFERLLDRLDAPVTFIVTDTFMVWALAVGNRRIFRWHRFGRCHLLCFRGSTTLLRTTISRLTA
;
A
#
# COMPACT_ATOMS: atom_id res chain seq x y z
N MET A 1 8.39 3.50 50.70
CA MET A 1 9.01 2.51 49.79
C MET A 1 8.18 2.57 48.52
N ASP A 2 8.59 3.44 47.61
CA ASP A 2 7.86 3.72 46.38
C ASP A 2 8.10 2.60 45.36
N SER A 3 7.01 2.08 44.81
CA SER A 3 7.03 1.11 43.71
C SER A 3 7.62 1.75 42.44
N PRO A 4 8.45 1.05 41.65
CA PRO A 4 8.99 1.62 40.43
C PRO A 4 7.92 1.73 39.34
N ASN A 5 7.80 2.96 38.83
CA ASN A 5 6.98 3.39 37.71
C ASN A 5 7.27 2.58 36.43
N ALA A 6 6.29 1.79 35.97
CA ALA A 6 6.33 1.08 34.71
C ALA A 6 6.02 2.03 33.54
N ASN A 7 6.94 2.97 33.27
CA ASN A 7 6.94 3.73 32.03
C ASN A 7 7.56 2.87 30.93
N ARG A 8 6.81 1.86 30.45
CA ARG A 8 7.24 0.98 29.36
C ARG A 8 6.54 1.43 28.08
N ILE A 9 7.29 2.18 27.28
CA ILE A 9 7.09 2.55 25.87
C ILE A 9 5.92 1.80 25.22
N SER A 10 4.74 2.42 25.20
CA SER A 10 3.62 2.00 24.35
C SER A 10 3.88 2.42 22.91
N GLY A 11 4.94 1.88 22.30
CA GLY A 11 5.11 1.85 20.85
C GLY A 11 4.22 0.78 20.28
N GLY A 12 2.91 1.04 20.27
CA GLY A 12 1.92 0.09 19.75
C GLY A 12 2.25 -0.29 18.31
N ILE A 13 2.35 -1.60 18.04
CA ILE A 13 2.42 -2.12 16.68
C ILE A 13 1.19 -1.56 15.94
N PRO A 14 1.34 -0.97 14.73
CA PRO A 14 0.21 -0.49 13.96
C PRO A 14 -0.81 -1.62 13.81
N SER A 15 -2.04 -1.39 14.25
CA SER A 15 -3.10 -2.41 14.23
C SER A 15 -3.54 -2.75 12.81
N CYS A 16 -3.22 -1.90 11.84
CA CYS A 16 -3.52 -2.08 10.43
C CYS A 16 -2.35 -1.62 9.55
N HIS A 17 -1.74 -2.53 8.81
CA HIS A 17 -0.69 -2.23 7.83
C HIS A 17 -1.24 -2.40 6.41
N VAL A 18 -1.33 -1.29 5.69
CA VAL A 18 -1.78 -1.24 4.30
C VAL A 18 -0.57 -1.09 3.38
N VAL A 19 -0.48 -1.92 2.35
CA VAL A 19 0.49 -1.72 1.26
C VAL A 19 -0.26 -1.13 0.06
N ALA A 20 0.14 0.06 -0.38
CA ALA A 20 -0.39 0.69 -1.57
C ALA A 20 0.55 0.46 -2.75
N MET A 21 0.06 -0.17 -3.81
CA MET A 21 0.80 -0.45 -5.05
C MET A 21 0.06 0.17 -6.24
N PRO A 22 0.30 1.45 -6.57
CA PRO A 22 -0.27 2.06 -7.77
C PRO A 22 0.36 1.52 -9.05
N TYR A 23 -0.36 1.68 -10.16
CA TYR A 23 0.19 1.57 -11.51
C TYR A 23 1.27 2.63 -11.71
N PRO A 24 2.42 2.31 -12.34
CA PRO A 24 3.53 3.23 -12.50
C PRO A 24 3.20 4.35 -13.48
N GLY A 25 2.64 5.44 -12.97
CA GLY A 25 2.39 6.64 -13.75
C GLY A 25 1.77 7.76 -12.95
N ARG A 26 2.06 9.00 -13.35
CA ARG A 26 1.66 10.20 -12.60
C ARG A 26 0.16 10.25 -12.30
N GLY A 27 -0.64 9.85 -13.28
CA GLY A 27 -2.10 9.81 -13.19
C GLY A 27 -2.66 8.81 -12.17
N HIS A 28 -1.86 7.84 -11.72
CA HIS A 28 -2.25 6.83 -10.73
C HIS A 28 -1.57 7.05 -9.38
N ILE A 29 -0.28 7.40 -9.39
CA ILE A 29 0.51 7.61 -8.18
C ILE A 29 -0.02 8.78 -7.36
N ASN A 30 -0.31 9.92 -8.00
CA ASN A 30 -0.75 11.12 -7.28
C ASN A 30 -2.14 10.92 -6.61
N PRO A 31 -3.17 10.40 -7.32
CA PRO A 31 -4.45 10.10 -6.69
C PRO A 31 -4.34 9.08 -5.56
N MET A 32 -3.58 7.99 -5.75
CA MET A 32 -3.38 6.99 -4.71
C MET A 32 -2.70 7.59 -3.48
N MET A 33 -1.67 8.43 -3.66
CA MET A 33 -0.99 9.13 -2.57
C MET A 33 -1.96 10.04 -1.79
N ASN A 34 -2.84 10.75 -2.49
CA ASN A 34 -3.86 11.59 -1.85
C ASN A 34 -4.86 10.75 -1.04
N VAL A 35 -5.29 9.60 -1.56
CA VAL A 35 -6.12 8.64 -0.81
C VAL A 35 -5.38 8.16 0.43
N CYS A 36 -4.11 7.77 0.32
CA CYS A 36 -3.29 7.34 1.45
C CYS A 36 -3.14 8.45 2.50
N LYS A 37 -2.92 9.71 2.11
CA LYS A 37 -2.88 10.85 3.02
C LYS A 37 -4.20 11.06 3.77
N LEU A 38 -5.34 10.90 3.08
CA LEU A 38 -6.67 10.99 3.70
C LEU A 38 -6.96 9.82 4.65
N LEU A 39 -6.49 8.61 4.33
CA LEU A 39 -6.62 7.46 5.24
C LEU A 39 -5.73 7.64 6.47
N ALA A 40 -4.49 8.06 6.27
CA ALA A 40 -3.52 8.34 7.31
C ALA A 40 -4.00 9.40 8.32
N SER A 41 -4.83 10.36 7.89
CA SER A 41 -5.37 11.40 8.79
C SER A 41 -6.65 10.98 9.53
N LYS A 42 -7.39 10.00 9.01
CA LYS A 42 -8.69 9.60 9.56
C LYS A 42 -8.66 8.31 10.36
N VAL A 43 -7.72 7.41 10.06
CA VAL A 43 -7.65 6.08 10.67
C VAL A 43 -6.50 6.08 11.69
N PRO A 44 -6.81 6.03 13.00
CA PRO A 44 -5.77 5.97 14.02
C PRO A 44 -5.01 4.64 13.90
N HIS A 45 -3.70 4.67 14.18
CA HIS A 45 -2.81 3.50 14.19
C HIS A 45 -2.71 2.73 12.86
N ILE A 46 -3.05 3.36 11.73
CA ILE A 46 -2.74 2.82 10.39
C ILE A 46 -1.27 3.04 10.05
N LEU A 47 -0.61 2.03 9.49
CA LEU A 47 0.66 2.16 8.80
C LEU A 47 0.41 1.94 7.30
N ILE A 48 0.88 2.86 6.47
CA ILE A 48 0.78 2.73 5.01
C ILE A 48 2.19 2.60 4.44
N THR A 49 2.48 1.49 3.77
CA THR A 49 3.66 1.36 2.94
C THR A 49 3.27 1.67 1.49
N PHE A 50 3.75 2.79 0.97
CA PHE A 50 3.48 3.23 -0.40
C PHE A 50 4.62 2.79 -1.31
N VAL A 51 4.34 1.89 -2.25
CA VAL A 51 5.34 1.25 -3.09
C VAL A 51 5.35 1.89 -4.47
N VAL A 52 6.53 2.28 -4.94
CA VAL A 52 6.75 2.82 -6.29
C VAL A 52 8.01 2.22 -6.90
N THR A 53 8.36 2.55 -8.13
CA THR A 53 9.68 2.24 -8.67
C THR A 53 10.75 3.16 -8.07
N GLU A 54 12.03 2.80 -8.19
CA GLU A 54 13.15 3.64 -7.75
C GLU A 54 13.17 5.02 -8.44
N GLU A 55 12.86 5.07 -9.73
CA GLU A 55 12.69 6.33 -10.49
C GLU A 55 11.61 7.19 -9.85
N TRP A 56 10.43 6.62 -9.62
CA TRP A 56 9.31 7.34 -9.02
C TRP A 56 9.56 7.76 -7.58
N LEU A 57 10.30 6.95 -6.80
CA LEU A 57 10.76 7.36 -5.47
C LEU A 57 11.60 8.63 -5.57
N GLY A 58 12.49 8.73 -6.56
CA GLY A 58 13.26 9.94 -6.84
C GLY A 58 12.38 11.18 -7.07
N PHE A 59 11.23 11.03 -7.74
CA PHE A 59 10.30 12.13 -8.01
C PHE A 59 9.51 12.60 -6.79
N ILE A 60 9.13 11.70 -5.88
CA ILE A 60 8.20 12.03 -4.78
C ILE A 60 8.86 12.12 -3.41
N ARG A 61 10.13 11.74 -3.27
CA ARG A 61 10.82 11.68 -1.97
C ARG A 61 10.99 13.04 -1.31
N SER A 62 11.04 14.12 -2.08
CA SER A 62 11.11 15.49 -1.55
C SER A 62 9.80 15.96 -0.93
N ASP A 63 8.67 15.35 -1.28
CA ASP A 63 7.37 15.78 -0.80
C ASP A 63 7.14 15.30 0.63
N PRO A 64 6.71 16.19 1.54
CA PRO A 64 6.42 15.79 2.91
C PRO A 64 5.27 14.78 2.92
N THR A 65 5.53 13.65 3.57
CA THR A 65 4.54 12.60 3.82
C THR A 65 4.28 12.49 5.33
N PRO A 66 3.03 12.22 5.74
CA PRO A 66 2.73 11.90 7.14
C PRO A 66 3.63 10.76 7.66
N THR A 67 3.99 10.79 8.94
CA THR A 67 4.93 9.81 9.55
C THR A 67 4.43 8.37 9.49
N ASN A 68 3.12 8.17 9.37
CA ASN A 68 2.48 6.88 9.17
C ASN A 68 2.40 6.42 7.71
N ILE A 69 2.98 7.17 6.76
CA ILE A 69 3.20 6.75 5.38
C ILE A 69 4.70 6.53 5.16
N ARG A 70 5.07 5.30 4.83
CA ARG A 70 6.45 4.89 4.51
C ARG A 70 6.57 4.65 3.02
N LEU A 71 7.41 5.44 2.35
CA LEU A 71 7.77 5.16 0.97
C LEU A 71 8.72 3.96 0.88
N ARG A 72 8.47 3.07 -0.07
CA ARG A 72 9.35 1.96 -0.45
C ARG A 72 9.46 1.89 -1.96
N SER A 73 10.59 1.41 -2.45
CA SER A 73 10.80 1.22 -3.89
C SER A 73 10.98 -0.24 -4.25
N ILE A 74 10.59 -0.56 -5.48
CA ILE A 74 11.06 -1.72 -6.22
C ILE A 74 12.02 -1.28 -7.34
N PRO A 75 12.94 -2.15 -7.78
CA PRO A 75 13.83 -1.87 -8.91
C PRO A 75 13.11 -1.36 -10.16
N ASN A 76 13.78 -0.50 -10.92
CA ASN A 76 13.29 -0.02 -12.22
C ASN A 76 13.29 -1.13 -13.28
N VAL A 77 12.20 -1.89 -13.34
CA VAL A 77 12.00 -3.02 -14.27
C VAL A 77 11.07 -2.69 -15.45
N ILE A 78 10.68 -1.42 -15.57
CA ILE A 78 9.79 -0.88 -16.61
C ILE A 78 10.50 0.25 -17.36
N PRO A 79 10.07 0.59 -18.59
CA PRO A 79 10.58 1.76 -19.30
C PRO A 79 10.40 3.05 -18.46
N PRO A 80 11.34 4.01 -18.54
CA PRO A 80 11.26 5.26 -17.76
C PRO A 80 9.98 6.06 -18.05
N GLU A 81 9.48 6.78 -17.04
CA GLU A 81 8.27 7.61 -17.14
C GLU A 81 8.30 8.58 -18.34
N LEU A 82 9.47 9.19 -18.59
CA LEU A 82 9.64 10.22 -19.63
C LEU A 82 9.45 9.68 -21.06
N VAL A 83 9.78 8.40 -21.29
CA VAL A 83 9.81 7.81 -22.64
C VAL A 83 8.74 6.75 -22.85
N ARG A 84 7.96 6.38 -21.82
CA ARG A 84 6.93 5.32 -21.95
C ARG A 84 5.91 5.57 -23.04
N GLY A 85 5.67 6.84 -23.40
CA GLY A 85 4.71 7.22 -24.43
C GLY A 85 5.12 6.78 -25.84
N ALA A 86 6.40 6.48 -26.06
CA ALA A 86 6.90 5.97 -27.33
C ALA A 86 6.49 4.51 -27.60
N ASP A 87 6.27 3.72 -26.55
CA ASP A 87 5.83 2.32 -26.62
C ASP A 87 4.91 2.00 -25.44
N ILE A 88 3.64 2.42 -25.57
CA ILE A 88 2.62 2.18 -24.55
C ILE A 88 2.37 0.66 -24.35
N PRO A 89 2.22 -0.17 -25.40
CA PRO A 89 2.03 -1.61 -25.23
C PRO A 89 3.18 -2.27 -24.48
N GLY A 90 4.43 -1.99 -24.86
CA GLY A 90 5.61 -2.55 -24.18
C GLY A 90 5.74 -2.08 -22.74
N PHE A 91 5.34 -0.83 -22.44
CA PHE A 91 5.28 -0.35 -21.06
C PHE A 91 4.24 -1.11 -20.23
N VAL A 92 3.02 -1.28 -20.75
CA VAL A 92 1.94 -2.03 -20.08
C VAL A 92 2.40 -3.47 -19.86
N GLU A 93 2.96 -4.12 -20.87
CA GLU A 93 3.48 -5.49 -20.77
C GLU A 93 4.55 -5.60 -19.68
N ALA A 94 5.52 -4.69 -19.65
CA ALA A 94 6.56 -4.67 -18.63
C ALA A 94 5.97 -4.47 -17.21
N ALA A 95 5.00 -3.57 -17.06
CA ALA A 95 4.33 -3.34 -15.77
C ALA A 95 3.55 -4.57 -15.28
N MET A 96 2.93 -5.32 -16.19
CA MET A 96 2.17 -6.53 -15.85
C MET A 96 3.05 -7.75 -15.57
N THR A 97 4.22 -7.85 -16.19
CA THR A 97 5.03 -9.08 -16.16
C THR A 97 6.27 -8.97 -15.28
N LYS A 98 6.86 -7.78 -15.14
CA LYS A 98 8.18 -7.61 -14.49
C LYS A 98 8.11 -7.08 -13.07
N MET A 99 7.03 -6.38 -12.70
CA MET A 99 6.92 -5.73 -11.39
C MET A 99 6.45 -6.65 -10.26
N GLN A 100 5.83 -7.80 -10.58
CA GLN A 100 5.28 -8.72 -9.57
C GLN A 100 6.39 -9.29 -8.68
N ASP A 101 7.43 -9.90 -9.24
CA ASP A 101 8.46 -10.57 -8.43
C ASP A 101 9.20 -9.61 -7.49
N PRO A 102 9.62 -8.41 -7.93
CA PRO A 102 10.21 -7.44 -7.02
C PRO A 102 9.25 -6.98 -5.92
N PHE A 103 7.96 -6.83 -6.22
CA PHE A 103 6.95 -6.47 -5.23
C PHE A 103 6.79 -7.58 -4.19
N GLU A 104 6.68 -8.84 -4.62
CA GLU A 104 6.61 -9.99 -3.72
C GLU A 104 7.84 -10.07 -2.79
N ARG A 105 9.06 -9.89 -3.34
CA ARG A 105 10.29 -9.82 -2.53
C ARG A 105 10.33 -8.63 -1.57
N LEU A 106 9.70 -7.52 -1.93
CA LEU A 106 9.57 -6.37 -1.03
C LEU A 106 8.66 -6.72 0.15
N LEU A 107 7.52 -7.37 -0.09
CA LEU A 107 6.59 -7.80 0.96
C LEU A 107 7.27 -8.71 1.98
N ASP A 108 8.14 -9.62 1.54
CA ASP A 108 8.87 -10.55 2.42
C ASP A 108 9.86 -9.85 3.37
N ARG A 109 10.23 -8.60 3.06
CA ARG A 109 11.19 -7.80 3.84
C ARG A 109 10.52 -6.72 4.70
N LEU A 110 9.19 -6.67 4.73
CA LEU A 110 8.47 -5.71 5.57
C LEU A 110 8.44 -6.20 7.02
N ASP A 111 8.83 -5.33 7.96
CA ASP A 111 8.88 -5.66 9.39
C ASP A 111 7.49 -5.85 10.02
N ALA A 112 6.45 -5.28 9.41
CA ALA A 112 5.08 -5.32 9.91
C ALA A 112 4.21 -6.23 9.04
N PRO A 113 3.39 -7.13 9.63
CA PRO A 113 2.51 -8.01 8.86
C PRO A 113 1.49 -7.20 8.06
N VAL A 114 1.38 -7.47 6.76
CA VAL A 114 0.49 -6.73 5.86
C VAL A 114 -0.95 -7.21 6.04
N THR A 115 -1.85 -6.28 6.35
CA THR A 115 -3.28 -6.55 6.55
C THR A 115 -4.06 -6.48 5.24
N PHE A 116 -3.79 -5.49 4.38
CA PHE A 116 -4.45 -5.34 3.09
C PHE A 116 -3.50 -4.75 2.04
N ILE A 117 -3.68 -5.12 0.77
CA ILE A 117 -3.05 -4.45 -0.37
C ILE A 117 -4.12 -3.62 -1.08
N VAL A 118 -3.82 -2.34 -1.31
CA VAL A 118 -4.59 -1.44 -2.16
C VAL A 118 -3.83 -1.24 -3.46
N THR A 119 -4.49 -1.43 -4.59
CA THR A 119 -3.84 -1.36 -5.90
C THR A 119 -4.80 -0.86 -6.96
N ASP A 120 -4.25 -0.38 -8.09
CA ASP A 120 -5.05 -0.01 -9.25
C ASP A 120 -5.70 -1.24 -9.88
N THR A 121 -6.87 -1.05 -10.50
CA THR A 121 -7.60 -2.13 -11.19
C THR A 121 -6.82 -2.75 -12.33
N PHE A 122 -5.90 -2.00 -12.93
CA PHE A 122 -5.01 -2.50 -13.97
C PHE A 122 -3.98 -3.49 -13.41
N MET A 123 -3.58 -3.39 -12.13
CA MET A 123 -2.54 -4.21 -11.53
C MET A 123 -3.07 -5.57 -11.05
N VAL A 124 -3.59 -6.38 -11.98
CA VAL A 124 -4.26 -7.66 -11.71
C VAL A 124 -3.37 -8.61 -10.90
N TRP A 125 -2.06 -8.62 -11.16
CA TRP A 125 -1.13 -9.45 -10.40
C TRP A 125 -1.05 -9.06 -8.92
N ALA A 126 -1.16 -7.77 -8.57
CA ALA A 126 -1.08 -7.31 -7.18
C ALA A 126 -2.30 -7.76 -6.38
N LEU A 127 -3.48 -7.78 -7.02
CA LEU A 127 -4.68 -8.39 -6.47
C LEU A 127 -4.48 -9.90 -6.21
N ALA A 128 -3.90 -10.62 -7.17
CA ALA A 128 -3.61 -12.04 -7.03
C ALA A 128 -2.60 -12.33 -5.90
N VAL A 129 -1.58 -11.49 -5.75
CA VAL A 129 -0.62 -11.55 -4.63
C VAL A 129 -1.34 -11.37 -3.29
N GLY A 130 -2.21 -10.37 -3.19
CA GLY A 130 -3.03 -10.15 -1.99
C GLY A 130 -3.88 -11.37 -1.64
N ASN A 131 -4.54 -11.98 -2.63
CA ASN A 131 -5.33 -13.18 -2.43
C ASN A 131 -4.51 -14.36 -1.90
N ARG A 132 -3.29 -14.56 -2.41
CA ARG A 132 -2.41 -15.67 -1.98
C ARG A 132 -1.79 -15.43 -0.60
N ARG A 133 -1.33 -14.21 -0.35
CA ARG A 133 -0.50 -13.90 0.82
C ARG A 133 -1.34 -13.48 2.01
N ILE A 134 -2.31 -12.59 1.83
CA ILE A 134 -3.05 -11.97 2.94
C ILE A 134 -4.10 -12.90 3.54
N PHE A 135 -4.87 -13.60 2.70
CA PHE A 135 -5.85 -14.58 3.19
C PHE A 135 -5.20 -15.74 3.96
N ARG A 136 -3.94 -16.06 3.63
CA ARG A 136 -3.19 -17.11 4.33
C ARG A 136 -2.81 -16.70 5.76
N TRP A 137 -2.62 -15.41 6.04
CA TRP A 137 -2.36 -14.91 7.40
C TRP A 137 -3.62 -14.96 8.29
N HIS A 138 -4.83 -14.89 7.72
CA HIS A 138 -6.09 -14.81 8.46
C HIS A 138 -6.71 -16.16 8.91
N ARG A 139 -5.94 -17.26 9.01
CA ARG A 139 -6.45 -18.52 9.62
C ARG A 139 -6.44 -18.54 11.16
N PHE A 140 -6.46 -17.37 11.81
CA PHE A 140 -6.80 -17.22 13.23
C PHE A 140 -7.45 -15.84 13.46
N GLY A 141 -8.78 -15.80 13.59
CA GLY A 141 -9.53 -14.62 14.05
C GLY A 141 -9.98 -13.63 12.97
N ARG A 142 -11.27 -13.26 13.03
CA ARG A 142 -12.04 -12.44 12.08
C ARG A 142 -11.43 -11.06 11.79
N CYS A 143 -11.39 -10.66 10.51
CA CYS A 143 -11.67 -9.31 10.02
C CYS A 143 -12.02 -9.36 8.51
N HIS A 144 -13.15 -8.76 8.12
CA HIS A 144 -13.73 -8.87 6.78
C HIS A 144 -13.01 -7.99 5.73
N LEU A 145 -12.83 -8.60 4.56
CA LEU A 145 -12.26 -8.10 3.31
C LEU A 145 -13.04 -6.91 2.71
N LEU A 146 -12.31 -5.93 2.14
CA LEU A 146 -12.87 -5.00 1.15
C LEU A 146 -12.31 -5.34 -0.24
N CYS A 147 -13.17 -5.87 -1.11
CA CYS A 147 -12.95 -5.99 -2.55
C CYS A 147 -13.81 -4.92 -3.24
N PHE A 148 -13.21 -4.02 -4.00
CA PHE A 148 -13.94 -3.08 -4.85
C PHE A 148 -14.51 -3.83 -6.06
N ARG A 149 -15.71 -4.41 -5.92
CA ARG A 149 -16.58 -4.70 -7.07
C ARG A 149 -17.56 -3.54 -7.20
N GLY A 150 -17.58 -2.91 -8.38
CA GLY A 150 -18.30 -1.67 -8.65
C GLY A 150 -19.78 -1.74 -8.31
N SER A 151 -20.17 -1.13 -7.19
CA SER A 151 -21.48 -0.52 -6.98
C SER A 151 -21.35 0.47 -5.83
N THR A 152 -21.84 1.67 -6.06
CA THR A 152 -21.66 2.92 -5.31
C THR A 152 -22.19 2.93 -3.87
N THR A 153 -22.57 1.78 -3.30
CA THR A 153 -23.26 1.69 -2.01
C THR A 153 -22.33 1.38 -0.83
N LEU A 154 -21.10 0.92 -1.06
CA LEU A 154 -20.25 0.38 0.01
C LEU A 154 -19.28 1.37 0.67
N LEU A 155 -19.31 2.65 0.31
CA LEU A 155 -18.39 3.64 0.90
C LEU A 155 -18.84 4.16 2.28
N ARG A 156 -20.13 4.04 2.62
CA ARG A 156 -20.65 4.56 3.90
C ARG A 156 -20.40 3.63 5.09
N THR A 157 -20.45 2.32 4.89
CA THR A 157 -20.49 1.39 6.04
C THR A 157 -19.14 1.18 6.71
N THR A 158 -18.03 1.34 6.00
CA THR A 158 -16.68 1.16 6.56
C THR A 158 -16.17 2.41 7.29
N ILE A 159 -16.55 3.62 6.87
CA ILE A 159 -16.16 4.85 7.57
C ILE A 159 -16.88 4.97 8.92
N SER A 160 -18.16 4.57 9.02
CA SER A 160 -18.90 4.63 10.29
C SER A 160 -18.43 3.68 11.39
N ARG A 161 -17.55 2.72 11.09
CA ARG A 161 -16.99 1.79 12.10
C ARG A 161 -15.51 2.03 12.44
N LEU A 162 -14.88 3.03 11.82
CA LEU A 162 -13.54 3.49 12.19
C LEU A 162 -13.57 4.77 13.04
N THR A 163 -14.76 5.33 13.27
CA THR A 163 -15.01 6.52 14.11
C THR A 163 -15.95 6.23 15.28
N ALA A 164 -16.09 4.98 15.71
CA ALA A 164 -16.90 4.58 16.87
C ALA A 164 -16.06 3.75 17.83
#